data_AF-A0A5J4QHD7-F1
#
_entry.id   AF-A0A5J4QHD7-F1
#
_cell.length_a   1.000
_cell.length_b   1.000
_cell.length_c   1.000
_cell.angle_alpha   90.00
_cell.angle_beta   90.00
_cell.angle_gamma   90.00
#
_symmetry.space_group_name_H-M   'P 1'
#
loop_
_entity.id
_entity.type
_entity.pdbx_description
1 polymer ?
#
loop_
_entity_poly.entity_id
_entity_poly.type
_entity_poly.pdbx_seq_one_letter_code
_entity_poly.pdbx_strand_id
1 'polypeptide(L)'
;MLDGLKVFKSLFSTDDAFVEHVVQSIYFFEPAIVLHQAEAIRKDIHGGTAIPVRHTSNRAFYIQREVNKTTPTFKSKSEAIKFTANDRNFVYHRETEIRVQFDKDGNYAPKQAIRDYTGHWVSGGASSTVVNYVIAHIWNKTDNPLYFSPLWNYCLIACHCAYLTDKKDDSDPVIKRIKDLIKAISLELYHPNEIMKQTVITAEDMLTQEAMEEARQLVQEKKIYFLPKNENNERTTKSTESNKSAEDGIGITAQKKFGELSENNILSSTEIENLCDKKYSKKILDLNYPALVKYNNDKSVAYVNDCLRYYIGDIYIFNGQKYLLCNDWYEKNRNLLENWYNRYK
;
A
#
# COMPACT_ATOMS: atom_id res chain seq x y z
N MET A 1 -19.33 9.85 -32.65
CA MET A 1 -18.59 9.63 -31.40
C MET A 1 -17.12 9.86 -31.71
N LEU A 2 -16.46 10.80 -31.04
CA LEU A 2 -15.01 11.02 -31.22
C LEU A 2 -14.27 9.83 -30.61
N ASP A 3 -13.40 9.19 -31.39
CA ASP A 3 -12.51 8.16 -30.86
C ASP A 3 -11.39 8.85 -30.09
N GLY A 4 -11.41 8.70 -28.75
CA GLY A 4 -10.43 9.32 -27.86
C GLY A 4 -8.98 8.90 -28.17
N LEU A 5 -8.75 7.69 -28.69
CA LEU A 5 -7.41 7.27 -29.11
C LEU A 5 -6.95 8.09 -30.32
N LYS A 6 -7.78 8.19 -31.35
CA LYS A 6 -7.46 8.94 -32.56
C LYS A 6 -7.16 10.42 -32.26
N VAL A 7 -7.96 11.04 -31.40
CA VAL A 7 -7.75 12.43 -30.98
C VAL A 7 -6.44 12.55 -30.19
N PHE A 8 -6.17 11.65 -29.25
CA PHE A 8 -4.94 11.73 -28.46
C PHE A 8 -3.69 11.51 -29.33
N LYS A 9 -3.70 10.51 -30.22
CA LYS A 9 -2.63 10.28 -31.21
C LYS A 9 -2.38 11.51 -32.08
N SER A 10 -3.43 12.24 -32.47
CA SER A 10 -3.30 13.43 -33.34
C SER A 10 -2.56 14.61 -32.70
N LEU A 11 -2.29 14.57 -31.39
CA LEU A 11 -1.45 15.57 -30.71
C LEU A 11 0.05 15.35 -30.96
N PHE A 12 0.44 14.24 -31.58
CA PHE A 12 1.82 13.85 -31.82
C PHE A 12 2.11 13.77 -33.33
N SER A 13 3.35 14.05 -33.72
CA SER A 13 3.78 14.01 -35.12
C SER A 13 3.85 12.59 -35.69
N THR A 14 4.14 11.60 -34.84
CA THR A 14 4.27 10.18 -35.20
C THR A 14 3.74 9.28 -34.08
N ASP A 15 3.45 8.02 -34.42
CA ASP A 15 3.13 6.99 -33.42
C ASP A 15 4.31 6.76 -32.46
N ASP A 16 5.56 6.89 -32.92
CA ASP A 16 6.76 6.81 -32.05
C ASP A 16 6.77 7.91 -30.99
N ALA A 17 6.52 9.17 -31.37
CA ALA A 17 6.46 10.28 -30.43
C ALA A 17 5.32 10.11 -29.40
N PHE A 18 4.20 9.51 -29.84
CA PHE A 18 3.11 9.16 -28.94
C PHE A 18 3.50 8.05 -27.96
N VAL A 19 4.12 6.96 -28.44
CA VAL A 19 4.59 5.86 -27.58
C VAL A 19 5.63 6.36 -26.58
N GLU A 20 6.60 7.16 -27.02
CA GLU A 20 7.63 7.76 -26.16
C GLU A 20 7.00 8.62 -25.07
N HIS A 21 6.04 9.50 -25.42
CA HIS A 21 5.30 10.30 -24.43
C HIS A 21 4.57 9.43 -23.40
N VAL A 22 3.90 8.37 -23.84
CA VAL A 22 3.18 7.47 -22.93
C VAL A 22 4.15 6.80 -21.96
N VAL A 23 5.26 6.24 -22.45
CA VAL A 23 6.26 5.57 -21.60
C VAL A 23 6.93 6.55 -20.65
N GLN A 24 7.30 7.74 -21.12
CA GLN A 24 7.90 8.79 -20.30
C GLN A 24 6.92 9.39 -19.28
N SER A 25 5.62 9.17 -19.45
CA SER A 25 4.59 9.54 -18.47
C SER A 25 4.35 8.47 -17.39
N ILE A 26 5.15 7.39 -17.36
CA ILE A 26 5.03 6.30 -16.39
C ILE A 26 6.17 6.40 -15.38
N TYR A 27 5.83 6.28 -14.09
CA TYR A 27 6.82 6.02 -13.06
C TYR A 27 6.92 4.51 -12.79
N PHE A 28 8.13 3.99 -12.99
CA PHE A 28 8.55 2.68 -12.51
C PHE A 28 9.12 2.82 -11.08
N PHE A 29 9.47 1.71 -10.45
CA PHE A 29 10.08 1.70 -9.11
C PHE A 29 11.57 1.41 -9.24
N GLU A 30 12.39 2.01 -8.38
CA GLU A 30 13.84 1.77 -8.39
C GLU A 30 14.15 0.27 -8.23
N PRO A 31 15.01 -0.35 -9.06
CA PRO A 31 15.28 -1.79 -9.02
C PRO A 31 15.72 -2.30 -7.64
N ALA A 32 16.49 -1.51 -6.89
CA ALA A 32 16.91 -1.86 -5.53
C ALA A 32 15.72 -1.96 -4.56
N ILE A 33 14.72 -1.10 -4.69
CA ILE A 33 13.50 -1.12 -3.88
C ILE A 33 12.66 -2.35 -4.23
N VAL A 34 12.54 -2.65 -5.52
CA VAL A 34 11.81 -3.82 -6.02
C VAL A 34 12.45 -5.12 -5.54
N LEU A 35 13.78 -5.22 -5.61
CA LEU A 35 14.53 -6.38 -5.10
C LEU A 35 14.32 -6.57 -3.59
N HIS A 36 14.43 -5.49 -2.81
CA HIS A 36 14.22 -5.54 -1.36
C HIS A 36 12.80 -6.04 -1.00
N GLN A 37 11.78 -5.58 -1.73
CA GLN A 37 10.41 -6.04 -1.52
C GLN A 37 10.21 -7.50 -1.94
N ALA A 38 10.80 -7.92 -3.06
CA ALA A 38 10.77 -9.31 -3.52
C ALA A 38 11.42 -10.25 -2.48
N GLU A 39 12.52 -9.84 -1.85
CA GLU A 39 13.16 -10.57 -0.75
C GLU A 39 12.24 -10.78 0.46
N ALA A 40 11.53 -9.73 0.88
CA ALA A 40 10.55 -9.82 1.96
C ALA A 40 9.41 -10.79 1.61
N ILE A 41 8.86 -10.68 0.39
CA ILE A 41 7.80 -11.59 -0.09
C ILE A 41 8.30 -13.03 -0.14
N ARG A 42 9.53 -13.27 -0.59
CA ARG A 42 10.13 -14.63 -0.58
C ARG A 42 10.22 -15.20 0.83
N LYS A 43 10.60 -14.38 1.81
CA LYS A 43 10.65 -14.78 3.22
C LYS A 43 9.26 -15.14 3.75
N ASP A 44 8.25 -14.35 3.40
CA ASP A 44 6.85 -14.61 3.77
C ASP A 44 6.32 -15.90 3.15
N ILE A 45 6.59 -16.13 1.86
CA ILE A 45 6.23 -17.38 1.17
C ILE A 45 6.89 -18.58 1.87
N HIS A 46 8.19 -18.50 2.14
CA HIS A 46 8.93 -19.58 2.82
C HIS A 46 8.41 -19.83 4.25
N GLY A 47 8.00 -18.77 4.94
CA GLY A 47 7.41 -18.85 6.27
C GLY A 47 5.94 -19.32 6.29
N GLY A 48 5.32 -19.56 5.13
CA GLY A 48 3.90 -19.95 5.04
C GLY A 48 2.92 -18.81 5.36
N THR A 49 3.38 -17.56 5.32
CA THR A 49 2.56 -16.37 5.46
C THR A 49 1.65 -16.22 4.24
N ALA A 50 0.40 -15.80 4.47
CA ALA A 50 -0.56 -15.60 3.38
C ALA A 50 -0.23 -14.35 2.55
N ILE A 51 0.01 -14.55 1.25
CA ILE A 51 0.32 -13.46 0.32
C ILE A 51 -0.98 -12.86 -0.25
N PRO A 52 -1.15 -11.53 -0.28
CA PRO A 52 -2.32 -10.89 -0.86
C PRO A 52 -2.53 -11.24 -2.33
N VAL A 53 -3.79 -11.40 -2.75
CA VAL A 53 -4.25 -11.56 -4.14
C VAL A 53 -5.64 -10.94 -4.34
N ARG A 54 -6.03 -10.60 -5.58
CA ARG A 54 -7.43 -10.26 -5.85
C ARG A 54 -8.29 -11.52 -5.81
N HIS A 55 -9.45 -11.40 -5.16
CA HIS A 55 -10.50 -12.40 -5.26
C HIS A 55 -11.01 -12.49 -6.71
N THR A 56 -11.05 -13.71 -7.26
CA THR A 56 -11.65 -14.04 -8.55
C THR A 56 -12.58 -15.24 -8.39
N SER A 57 -13.61 -15.32 -9.23
CA SER A 57 -14.50 -16.49 -9.34
C SER A 57 -13.90 -17.63 -10.16
N ASN A 58 -12.77 -17.38 -10.83
CA ASN A 58 -12.06 -18.39 -11.58
C ASN A 58 -11.48 -19.39 -10.57
N ARG A 59 -11.44 -20.69 -10.91
CA ARG A 59 -11.06 -21.79 -10.00
C ARG A 59 -9.56 -21.77 -9.58
N ALA A 60 -8.94 -20.59 -9.54
CA ALA A 60 -7.56 -20.27 -9.22
C ALA A 60 -7.16 -20.65 -7.78
N PHE A 61 -8.12 -20.88 -6.88
CA PHE A 61 -7.84 -21.17 -5.47
C PHE A 61 -8.33 -22.55 -5.04
N TYR A 62 -7.73 -23.07 -3.98
CA TYR A 62 -8.20 -24.26 -3.27
C TYR A 62 -8.00 -24.14 -1.76
N ILE A 63 -8.82 -24.86 -0.99
CA ILE A 63 -8.65 -25.09 0.44
C ILE A 63 -8.05 -26.48 0.60
N GLN A 64 -6.95 -26.59 1.34
CA GLN A 64 -6.39 -27.87 1.75
C GLN A 64 -7.09 -28.35 3.02
N ARG A 65 -7.75 -29.51 2.96
CA ARG A 65 -8.20 -30.28 4.15
C ARG A 65 -7.29 -31.49 4.33
N GLU A 66 -7.36 -32.17 5.48
CA GLU A 66 -6.47 -33.29 5.84
C GLU A 66 -6.28 -34.33 4.72
N VAL A 67 -7.30 -34.54 3.89
CA VAL A 67 -7.29 -35.60 2.85
C VAL A 67 -7.63 -35.11 1.45
N ASN A 68 -8.13 -33.88 1.26
CA ASN A 68 -8.68 -33.40 -0.02
C ASN A 68 -8.44 -31.91 -0.27
N LYS A 69 -8.24 -31.54 -1.55
CA LYS A 69 -8.26 -30.15 -2.05
C LYS A 69 -9.67 -29.81 -2.55
N THR A 70 -10.30 -28.76 -2.03
CA THR A 70 -11.62 -28.30 -2.52
C THR A 70 -11.55 -26.88 -3.05
N THR A 71 -12.30 -26.58 -4.11
CA THR A 71 -12.43 -25.19 -4.60
C THR A 71 -13.33 -24.41 -3.65
N PRO A 72 -12.86 -23.30 -3.05
CA PRO A 72 -13.69 -22.50 -2.18
C PRO A 72 -14.84 -21.87 -2.96
N THR A 73 -16.01 -21.79 -2.33
CA THR A 73 -17.17 -21.09 -2.84
C THR A 73 -17.62 -20.09 -1.77
N PHE A 74 -17.73 -18.83 -2.17
CA PHE A 74 -18.15 -17.73 -1.30
C PHE A 74 -19.39 -17.07 -1.89
N LYS A 75 -20.32 -16.65 -1.04
CA LYS A 75 -21.53 -15.92 -1.46
C LYS A 75 -21.20 -14.50 -1.88
N SER A 76 -20.09 -13.94 -1.38
CA SER A 76 -19.66 -12.58 -1.71
C SER A 76 -18.15 -12.40 -1.55
N LYS A 77 -17.59 -11.36 -2.20
CA LYS A 77 -16.19 -10.93 -2.01
C LYS A 77 -15.89 -10.64 -0.54
N SER A 78 -16.81 -10.00 0.17
CA SER A 78 -16.66 -9.65 1.59
C SER A 78 -16.56 -10.89 2.49
N GLU A 79 -17.31 -11.95 2.18
CA GLU A 79 -17.18 -13.23 2.87
C GLU A 79 -15.83 -13.88 2.60
N ALA A 80 -15.38 -13.86 1.33
CA ALA A 80 -14.09 -14.40 0.95
C ALA A 80 -12.94 -13.69 1.70
N ILE A 81 -12.96 -12.36 1.77
CA ILE A 81 -11.98 -11.56 2.51
C ILE A 81 -11.97 -11.95 3.99
N LYS A 82 -13.14 -12.00 4.64
CA LYS A 82 -13.23 -12.40 6.06
C LYS A 82 -12.75 -13.82 6.30
N PHE A 83 -13.05 -14.74 5.37
CA PHE A 83 -12.64 -16.13 5.47
C PHE A 83 -11.12 -16.25 5.43
N THR A 84 -10.47 -15.58 4.47
CA THR A 84 -9.02 -15.65 4.31
C THR A 84 -8.22 -14.82 5.33
N ALA A 85 -8.84 -13.83 5.97
CA ALA A 85 -8.24 -13.07 7.06
C ALA A 85 -8.13 -13.86 8.38
N ASN A 86 -8.74 -15.04 8.47
CA ASN A 86 -8.61 -15.92 9.63
C ASN A 86 -7.40 -16.85 9.44
N ASP A 87 -6.42 -16.76 10.34
CA ASP A 87 -5.17 -17.54 10.25
C ASP A 87 -5.35 -19.06 10.33
N ARG A 88 -6.52 -19.55 10.73
CA ARG A 88 -6.87 -20.98 10.71
C ARG A 88 -7.38 -21.46 9.35
N ASN A 89 -7.72 -20.54 8.46
CA ASN A 89 -8.17 -20.85 7.12
C ASN A 89 -6.98 -20.80 6.16
N PHE A 90 -6.67 -21.94 5.58
CA PHE A 90 -5.58 -22.09 4.62
C PHE A 90 -6.15 -22.18 3.21
N VAL A 91 -6.09 -21.06 2.50
CA VAL A 91 -6.41 -20.97 1.08
C VAL A 91 -5.11 -20.83 0.30
N TYR A 92 -5.00 -21.56 -0.81
CA TYR A 92 -3.80 -21.61 -1.64
C TYR A 92 -4.15 -21.26 -3.08
N HIS A 93 -3.23 -20.56 -3.74
CA HIS A 93 -3.27 -20.41 -5.18
C HIS A 93 -2.90 -21.74 -5.85
N ARG A 94 -3.64 -22.12 -6.89
CA ARG A 94 -3.60 -23.49 -7.45
C ARG A 94 -2.30 -23.79 -8.18
N GLU A 95 -1.80 -22.84 -8.95
CA GLU A 95 -0.61 -23.06 -9.79
C GLU A 95 0.68 -22.92 -8.98
N THR A 96 0.73 -21.96 -8.05
CA THR A 96 1.94 -21.66 -7.28
C THR A 96 1.99 -22.38 -5.93
N GLU A 97 0.86 -22.92 -5.48
CA GLU A 97 0.69 -23.54 -4.15
C GLU A 97 1.05 -22.63 -2.97
N ILE A 98 1.14 -21.32 -3.22
CA ILE A 98 1.40 -20.31 -2.19
C ILE A 98 0.10 -20.05 -1.42
N ARG A 99 0.21 -19.93 -0.09
CA ARG A 99 -0.90 -19.52 0.77
C ARG A 99 -1.29 -18.09 0.44
N VAL A 100 -2.58 -17.82 0.32
CA VAL A 100 -3.09 -16.50 -0.07
C VAL A 100 -4.11 -15.93 0.89
N GLN A 101 -4.22 -14.60 0.87
CA GLN A 101 -5.33 -13.87 1.47
C GLN A 101 -5.94 -12.90 0.46
N PHE A 102 -7.25 -12.69 0.51
CA PHE A 102 -7.90 -11.80 -0.45
C PHE A 102 -7.78 -10.34 -0.06
N ASP A 103 -7.39 -9.53 -1.04
CA ASP A 103 -7.21 -8.10 -0.89
C ASP A 103 -8.53 -7.38 -0.55
N LYS A 104 -8.44 -6.42 0.36
CA LYS A 104 -9.61 -5.75 0.96
C LYS A 104 -10.43 -4.97 -0.06
N ASP A 105 -9.79 -4.20 -0.93
CA ASP A 105 -10.47 -3.30 -1.89
C ASP A 105 -10.09 -3.58 -3.36
N GLY A 106 -9.23 -4.55 -3.60
CA GLY A 106 -8.65 -4.87 -4.91
C GLY A 106 -7.29 -4.20 -5.17
N ASN A 107 -6.92 -3.17 -4.41
CA ASN A 107 -5.64 -2.46 -4.50
C ASN A 107 -5.08 -2.09 -3.11
N TYR A 108 -5.55 -2.70 -2.02
CA TYR A 108 -5.13 -2.31 -0.68
C TYR A 108 -3.66 -2.67 -0.46
N ALA A 109 -3.27 -3.91 -0.74
CA ALA A 109 -1.89 -4.38 -0.67
C ALA A 109 -0.95 -3.62 -1.63
N PRO A 110 -1.30 -3.36 -2.91
CA PRO A 110 -0.52 -2.47 -3.76
C PRO A 110 -0.28 -1.08 -3.15
N LYS A 111 -1.31 -0.43 -2.59
CA LYS A 111 -1.17 0.89 -1.93
C LYS A 111 -0.24 0.82 -0.71
N GLN A 112 -0.36 -0.23 0.12
CA GLN A 112 0.52 -0.44 1.27
C GLN A 112 1.96 -0.67 0.82
N ALA A 113 2.19 -1.55 -0.14
CA ALA A 113 3.53 -1.84 -0.66
C ALA A 113 4.21 -0.58 -1.20
N ILE A 114 3.50 0.24 -1.98
CA ILE A 114 4.06 1.50 -2.49
C ILE A 114 4.41 2.43 -1.31
N ARG A 115 3.54 2.57 -0.31
CA ARG A 115 3.82 3.36 0.88
C ARG A 115 5.05 2.87 1.63
N ASP A 116 5.09 1.58 1.95
CA ASP A 116 6.11 1.02 2.85
C ASP A 116 7.51 1.08 2.23
N TYR A 117 7.60 0.98 0.90
CA TYR A 117 8.86 0.91 0.18
C TYR A 117 9.30 2.22 -0.48
N THR A 118 8.38 3.17 -0.69
CA THR A 118 8.70 4.48 -1.32
C THR A 118 8.35 5.68 -0.44
N GLY A 119 7.59 5.48 0.64
CA GLY A 119 7.08 6.57 1.49
C GLY A 119 5.91 7.33 0.87
N HIS A 120 5.44 6.97 -0.33
CA HIS A 120 4.34 7.65 -1.00
C HIS A 120 2.97 7.03 -0.72
N TRP A 121 1.98 7.87 -0.44
CA TRP A 121 0.59 7.46 -0.46
C TRP A 121 0.00 7.71 -1.85
N VAL A 122 -0.58 6.68 -2.45
CA VAL A 122 -1.19 6.72 -3.79
C VAL A 122 -2.66 6.32 -3.71
N SER A 123 -3.50 6.88 -4.59
CA SER A 123 -4.93 6.54 -4.68
C SER A 123 -5.69 6.65 -3.34
N GLY A 124 -5.31 7.65 -2.53
CA GLY A 124 -5.86 7.92 -1.20
C GLY A 124 -6.74 9.17 -1.13
N GLY A 125 -7.17 9.71 -2.27
CA GLY A 125 -7.87 11.00 -2.33
C GLY A 125 -6.96 12.14 -1.88
N ALA A 126 -7.45 13.01 -1.00
CA ALA A 126 -6.73 14.18 -0.50
C ALA A 126 -5.42 13.85 0.23
N SER A 127 -5.26 12.63 0.75
CA SER A 127 -4.02 12.20 1.42
C SER A 127 -2.94 11.71 0.45
N SER A 128 -3.21 11.66 -0.86
CA SER A 128 -2.24 11.14 -1.83
C SER A 128 -1.06 12.09 -1.98
N THR A 129 0.16 11.58 -1.85
CA THR A 129 1.39 12.34 -2.09
C THR A 129 1.79 12.33 -3.56
N VAL A 130 1.26 11.39 -4.34
CA VAL A 130 1.39 11.36 -5.80
C VAL A 130 0.00 11.59 -6.38
N VAL A 131 -0.16 12.67 -7.14
CA VAL A 131 -1.44 13.10 -7.71
C VAL A 131 -1.41 12.98 -9.23
N ASN A 132 -2.56 12.74 -9.86
CA ASN A 132 -2.70 12.50 -11.31
C ASN A 132 -2.02 11.23 -11.86
N TYR A 133 -1.79 10.24 -10.98
CA TYR A 133 -1.33 8.91 -11.36
C TYR A 133 -2.24 7.84 -10.78
N VAL A 134 -2.33 6.70 -11.46
CA VAL A 134 -3.03 5.50 -11.00
C VAL A 134 -2.09 4.30 -10.99
N ILE A 135 -2.35 3.37 -10.07
CA ILE A 135 -1.63 2.09 -10.03
C ILE A 135 -2.12 1.24 -11.21
N ALA A 136 -1.19 0.82 -12.06
CA ALA A 136 -1.46 -0.16 -13.11
C ALA A 136 -0.68 -1.46 -12.82
N HIS A 137 -1.34 -2.59 -13.03
CA HIS A 137 -0.66 -3.88 -13.08
C HIS A 137 -0.12 -4.09 -14.49
N ILE A 138 1.18 -4.32 -14.62
CA ILE A 138 1.85 -4.51 -15.92
C ILE A 138 1.35 -5.80 -16.58
N TRP A 139 1.17 -6.83 -15.76
CA TRP A 139 0.60 -8.12 -16.12
C TRP A 139 -0.73 -8.33 -15.39
N ASN A 140 -1.78 -8.64 -16.15
CA ASN A 140 -3.14 -8.82 -15.64
C ASN A 140 -3.39 -10.20 -15.02
N LYS A 141 -2.48 -10.68 -14.16
CA LYS A 141 -2.59 -11.95 -13.42
C LYS A 141 -2.82 -11.69 -11.92
N THR A 142 -3.83 -10.88 -11.61
CA THR A 142 -4.05 -10.32 -10.26
C THR A 142 -4.54 -11.31 -9.20
N ASP A 143 -4.87 -12.53 -9.59
CA ASP A 143 -5.18 -13.66 -8.71
C ASP A 143 -3.94 -14.49 -8.33
N ASN A 144 -2.83 -14.31 -9.05
CA ASN A 144 -1.57 -14.99 -8.78
C ASN A 144 -0.72 -14.17 -7.80
N PRO A 145 -0.29 -14.75 -6.66
CA PRO A 145 0.46 -14.02 -5.62
C PRO A 145 1.83 -13.51 -6.09
N LEU A 146 2.43 -14.14 -7.11
CA LEU A 146 3.72 -13.73 -7.67
C LEU A 146 3.59 -12.52 -8.61
N TYR A 147 2.36 -12.15 -8.99
CA TYR A 147 2.05 -11.00 -9.83
C TYR A 147 1.30 -9.91 -9.05
N PHE A 148 0.37 -10.28 -8.16
CA PHE A 148 -0.47 -9.30 -7.50
C PHE A 148 0.23 -8.49 -6.44
N SER A 149 1.16 -9.07 -5.68
CA SER A 149 1.80 -8.43 -4.51
C SER A 149 3.15 -7.74 -4.81
N PRO A 150 4.00 -8.27 -5.70
CA PRO A 150 5.31 -7.66 -5.95
C PRO A 150 5.28 -6.34 -6.72
N LEU A 151 6.14 -5.39 -6.33
CA LEU A 151 6.31 -4.09 -6.97
C LEU A 151 6.77 -4.18 -8.43
N TRP A 152 7.47 -5.26 -8.81
CA TRP A 152 7.96 -5.45 -10.18
C TRP A 152 6.81 -5.47 -11.21
N ASN A 153 5.61 -5.84 -10.77
CA ASN A 153 4.41 -5.90 -11.60
C ASN A 153 3.53 -4.63 -11.50
N TYR A 154 4.01 -3.58 -10.85
CA TYR A 154 3.29 -2.31 -10.78
C TYR A 154 4.05 -1.21 -11.52
N CYS A 155 3.29 -0.25 -12.03
CA CYS A 155 3.79 1.07 -12.35
C CYS A 155 2.73 2.12 -12.00
N LEU A 156 3.15 3.38 -11.91
CA LEU A 156 2.22 4.51 -11.80
C LEU A 156 2.07 5.14 -13.17
N ILE A 157 0.88 5.04 -13.75
CA ILE A 157 0.57 5.60 -15.06
C ILE A 157 -0.15 6.93 -14.86
N ALA A 158 0.27 7.96 -15.59
CA ALA A 158 -0.43 9.24 -15.58
C ALA A 158 -1.91 9.05 -15.99
N CYS A 159 -2.82 9.72 -15.29
CA CYS A 159 -4.27 9.51 -15.45
C CYS A 159 -4.76 9.66 -16.91
N HIS A 160 -4.16 10.56 -17.70
CA HIS A 160 -4.52 10.75 -19.11
C HIS A 160 -4.08 9.59 -20.01
N CYS A 161 -3.11 8.76 -19.58
CA CYS A 161 -2.66 7.57 -20.30
C CYS A 161 -3.32 6.27 -19.81
N ALA A 162 -3.93 6.27 -18.63
CA ALA A 162 -4.42 5.05 -17.96
C ALA A 162 -5.35 4.20 -18.85
N TYR A 163 -6.29 4.85 -19.54
CA TYR A 163 -7.26 4.18 -20.40
C TYR A 163 -6.63 3.40 -21.57
N LEU A 164 -5.39 3.72 -21.97
CA LEU A 164 -4.67 3.00 -23.02
C LEU A 164 -4.36 1.57 -22.60
N THR A 165 -4.03 1.36 -21.32
CA THR A 165 -3.72 0.04 -20.78
C THR A 165 -4.94 -0.86 -20.61
N ASP A 166 -6.13 -0.28 -20.47
CA ASP A 166 -7.41 -1.00 -20.38
C ASP A 166 -7.99 -1.42 -21.74
N LYS A 167 -7.52 -0.82 -22.85
CA LYS A 167 -7.97 -1.18 -24.20
C LYS A 167 -7.54 -2.59 -24.58
N LYS A 168 -8.27 -3.26 -25.47
CA LYS A 168 -7.85 -4.57 -25.98
C LYS A 168 -6.62 -4.46 -26.88
N ASP A 169 -5.79 -5.49 -26.90
CA ASP A 169 -4.53 -5.50 -27.66
C ASP A 169 -4.79 -5.45 -29.18
N ASP A 170 -5.91 -6.00 -29.64
CA ASP A 170 -6.35 -5.99 -31.04
C ASP A 170 -7.05 -4.69 -31.46
N SER A 171 -7.15 -3.70 -30.57
CA SER A 171 -7.87 -2.45 -30.87
C SER A 171 -7.09 -1.48 -31.76
N ASP A 172 -5.77 -1.40 -31.62
CA ASP A 172 -4.86 -0.61 -32.45
C ASP A 172 -3.42 -1.12 -32.25
N PRO A 173 -2.59 -1.28 -33.30
CA PRO A 173 -1.21 -1.73 -33.17
C PRO A 173 -0.37 -0.91 -32.17
N VAL A 174 -0.65 0.39 -32.04
CA VAL A 174 0.07 1.25 -31.08
C VAL A 174 -0.24 0.88 -29.64
N ILE A 175 -1.47 0.44 -29.34
CA ILE A 175 -1.88 0.00 -28.00
C ILE A 175 -1.14 -1.28 -27.64
N LYS A 176 -1.06 -2.23 -28.58
CA LYS A 176 -0.27 -3.46 -28.37
C LYS A 176 1.19 -3.12 -28.11
N ARG A 177 1.80 -2.25 -28.94
CA ARG A 177 3.19 -1.82 -28.76
C ARG A 177 3.43 -1.16 -27.40
N ILE A 178 2.57 -0.24 -26.96
CA ILE A 178 2.67 0.40 -25.63
C ILE A 178 2.69 -0.65 -24.52
N LYS A 179 1.75 -1.60 -24.55
CA LYS A 179 1.64 -2.63 -23.51
C LYS A 179 2.83 -3.58 -23.51
N ASP A 180 3.26 -4.02 -24.69
CA ASP A 180 4.44 -4.87 -24.84
C ASP A 180 5.69 -4.14 -24.35
N LEU A 181 5.84 -2.86 -24.68
CA LEU A 181 6.98 -2.06 -24.25
C LEU A 181 7.01 -1.86 -22.72
N ILE A 182 5.87 -1.59 -22.08
CA ILE A 182 5.78 -1.50 -20.60
C ILE A 182 6.18 -2.83 -19.95
N LYS A 183 5.73 -3.97 -20.50
CA LYS A 183 6.15 -5.30 -20.03
C LYS A 183 7.64 -5.55 -20.26
N ALA A 184 8.18 -5.17 -21.42
CA ALA A 184 9.59 -5.33 -21.75
C ALA A 184 10.48 -4.52 -20.82
N ILE A 185 10.10 -3.27 -20.51
CA ILE A 185 10.78 -2.43 -19.53
C ILE A 185 10.77 -3.10 -18.15
N SER A 186 9.64 -3.68 -17.71
CA SER A 186 9.59 -4.43 -16.43
C SER A 186 10.53 -5.64 -16.42
N LEU A 187 10.62 -6.38 -17.53
CA LEU A 187 11.54 -7.52 -17.64
C LEU A 187 13.02 -7.07 -17.60
N GLU A 188 13.37 -6.02 -18.33
CA GLU A 188 14.73 -5.46 -18.38
C GLU A 188 15.15 -4.81 -17.07
N LEU A 189 14.23 -4.17 -16.33
CA LEU A 189 14.56 -3.51 -15.06
C LEU A 189 14.69 -4.50 -13.89
N TYR A 190 13.85 -5.53 -13.85
CA TYR A 190 13.62 -6.27 -12.60
C TYR A 190 13.95 -7.75 -12.67
N HIS A 191 14.04 -8.35 -13.86
CA HIS A 191 14.29 -9.79 -14.04
C HIS A 191 13.44 -10.66 -13.07
N PRO A 192 12.09 -10.66 -13.17
CA PRO A 192 11.20 -11.23 -12.15
C PRO A 192 11.55 -12.66 -11.70
N ASN A 193 11.98 -13.51 -12.63
CA ASN A 193 12.38 -14.89 -12.33
C ASN A 193 13.60 -14.96 -11.39
N GLU A 194 14.55 -14.04 -11.55
CA GLU A 194 15.77 -13.98 -10.74
C GLU A 194 15.46 -13.46 -9.34
N ILE A 195 14.75 -12.33 -9.23
CA ILE A 195 14.45 -11.71 -7.93
C ILE A 195 13.47 -12.56 -7.09
N MET A 196 12.57 -13.30 -7.76
CA MET A 196 11.63 -14.23 -7.12
C MET A 196 12.20 -15.64 -6.94
N LYS A 197 13.38 -15.93 -7.49
CA LYS A 197 14.07 -17.24 -7.44
C LYS A 197 13.18 -18.43 -7.84
N GLN A 198 12.30 -18.22 -8.80
CA GLN A 198 11.38 -19.23 -9.34
C GLN A 198 10.86 -18.77 -10.70
N THR A 199 10.28 -19.68 -11.47
CA THR A 199 9.65 -19.32 -12.74
C THR A 199 8.36 -18.54 -12.50
N VAL A 200 8.36 -17.26 -12.85
CA VAL A 200 7.21 -16.35 -12.80
C VAL A 200 6.76 -16.00 -14.21
N ILE A 201 7.71 -15.57 -15.04
CA ILE A 201 7.56 -15.27 -16.48
C ILE A 201 7.92 -16.54 -17.25
N THR A 202 6.96 -17.06 -18.00
CA THR A 202 7.11 -18.27 -18.81
C THR A 202 7.56 -17.95 -20.23
N ALA A 203 7.90 -18.97 -21.02
CA ALA A 203 8.23 -18.78 -22.44
C ALA A 203 7.06 -18.18 -23.25
N GLU A 204 5.81 -18.46 -22.86
CA GLU A 204 4.61 -17.90 -23.49
C GLU A 204 4.39 -16.42 -23.14
N ASP A 205 4.94 -15.97 -22.01
CA ASP A 205 4.91 -14.57 -21.60
C ASP A 205 6.03 -13.76 -22.30
N MET A 206 7.05 -14.40 -22.87
CA MET A 206 8.18 -13.68 -23.47
C MET A 206 7.74 -12.83 -24.67
N LEU A 207 8.29 -11.61 -24.72
CA LEU A 207 7.96 -10.61 -25.74
C LEU A 207 8.84 -10.77 -26.98
N THR A 208 8.50 -10.04 -28.04
CA THR A 208 9.31 -10.00 -29.26
C THR A 208 10.70 -9.42 -28.96
N GLN A 209 11.70 -9.86 -29.74
CA GLN A 209 13.05 -9.31 -29.64
C GLN A 209 13.08 -7.80 -29.89
N GLU A 210 12.22 -7.30 -30.79
CA GLU A 210 12.04 -5.88 -31.06
C GLU A 210 11.62 -5.09 -29.82
N ALA A 211 10.58 -5.54 -29.09
CA ALA A 211 10.13 -4.86 -27.88
C ALA A 211 11.19 -4.89 -26.76
N MET A 212 11.93 -5.99 -26.64
CA MET A 212 13.02 -6.13 -25.66
C MET A 212 14.20 -5.20 -25.98
N GLU A 213 14.56 -5.07 -27.26
CA GLU A 213 15.63 -4.17 -27.68
C GLU A 213 15.22 -2.70 -27.50
N GLU A 214 13.98 -2.34 -27.84
CA GLU A 214 13.43 -0.99 -27.60
C GLU A 214 13.46 -0.64 -26.10
N ALA A 215 13.03 -1.56 -25.23
CA ALA A 215 13.09 -1.36 -23.78
C ALA A 215 14.53 -1.16 -23.28
N ARG A 216 15.47 -1.98 -23.74
CA ARG A 216 16.89 -1.87 -23.39
C ARG A 216 17.47 -0.51 -23.78
N GLN A 217 17.16 -0.03 -24.98
CA GLN A 217 17.59 1.29 -25.44
C GLN A 217 17.04 2.40 -24.55
N LEU A 218 15.74 2.37 -24.22
CA LEU A 218 15.14 3.37 -23.32
C LEU A 218 15.78 3.38 -21.93
N VAL A 219 16.12 2.21 -21.38
CA VAL A 219 16.83 2.09 -20.09
C VAL A 219 18.24 2.67 -20.20
N GLN A 220 19.00 2.30 -21.24
CA GLN A 220 20.37 2.79 -21.45
C GLN A 220 20.43 4.31 -21.69
N GLU A 221 19.47 4.85 -22.44
CA GLU A 221 19.32 6.27 -22.71
C GLU A 221 18.75 7.07 -21.53
N LYS A 222 18.40 6.40 -20.42
CA LYS A 222 17.78 7.02 -19.22
C LYS A 222 16.47 7.74 -19.54
N LYS A 223 15.68 7.19 -20.45
CA LYS A 223 14.33 7.66 -20.81
C LYS A 223 13.22 7.04 -19.96
N ILE A 224 13.59 6.22 -18.98
CA ILE A 224 12.68 5.65 -18.00
C ILE A 224 12.73 6.48 -16.72
N TYR A 225 11.55 6.85 -16.21
CA TYR A 225 11.43 7.59 -14.96
C TYR A 225 11.08 6.65 -13.81
N PHE A 226 11.79 6.84 -12.69
CA PHE A 226 11.51 6.16 -11.44
C PHE A 226 10.77 7.10 -10.49
N LEU A 227 9.84 6.55 -9.71
CA LEU A 227 9.21 7.28 -8.61
C LEU A 227 10.29 7.60 -7.57
N PRO A 228 10.60 8.87 -7.29
CA PRO A 228 11.55 9.21 -6.24
C PRO A 228 11.04 8.73 -4.89
N LYS A 229 11.95 8.47 -3.96
CA LYS A 229 11.55 8.22 -2.57
C LYS A 229 11.01 9.48 -1.93
N ASN A 230 9.99 9.32 -1.10
CA ASN A 230 9.52 10.36 -0.21
C ASN A 230 10.35 10.37 1.08
N GLU A 231 11.48 11.09 1.07
CA GLU A 231 12.38 11.23 2.22
C GLU A 231 11.70 11.83 3.47
N ASN A 232 10.56 12.51 3.30
CA ASN A 232 9.79 13.05 4.43
C ASN A 232 9.17 11.95 5.30
N ASN A 233 9.06 10.71 4.80
CA ASN A 233 8.53 9.56 5.55
C ASN A 233 9.63 8.70 6.21
N GLU A 234 10.89 8.80 5.75
CA GLU A 234 12.05 8.15 6.39
C GLU A 234 12.48 8.88 7.70
N ARG A 235 12.03 10.12 7.92
CA ARG A 235 12.25 10.85 9.19
C ARG A 235 11.47 10.29 10.39
N THR A 236 10.64 9.27 10.21
CA THR A 236 9.86 8.66 11.29
C THR A 236 10.57 7.48 11.99
N THR A 237 11.79 7.10 11.57
CA THR A 237 12.57 6.02 12.22
C THR A 237 14.03 6.34 12.54
N LYS A 238 14.46 7.61 12.49
CA LYS A 238 15.74 8.02 13.09
C LYS A 238 15.57 9.24 13.98
N SER A 239 16.02 9.05 15.21
CA SER A 239 16.11 9.99 16.32
C SER A 239 16.83 11.31 15.96
N THR A 240 16.23 12.38 16.49
CA THR A 240 16.83 13.61 17.05
C THR A 240 17.90 14.34 16.22
N GLU A 241 17.53 15.47 15.60
CA GLU A 241 17.86 16.82 16.08
C GLU A 241 17.36 17.90 15.09
N SER A 242 17.03 19.05 15.66
CA SER A 242 16.18 20.15 15.17
C SER A 242 16.72 20.99 14.00
N ASN A 243 15.82 21.51 13.15
CA ASN A 243 15.46 22.95 13.18
C ASN A 243 14.24 23.31 12.29
N LYS A 244 13.45 24.27 12.80
CA LYS A 244 12.14 24.84 12.40
C LYS A 244 12.02 25.19 10.89
N SER A 245 10.85 25.24 10.22
CA SER A 245 9.49 25.60 10.66
C SER A 245 8.40 25.09 9.68
N ALA A 246 7.59 24.15 10.15
CA ALA A 246 6.16 24.04 9.85
C ALA A 246 5.56 23.39 11.10
N GLU A 247 4.52 23.98 11.71
CA GLU A 247 3.92 23.38 12.90
C GLU A 247 3.39 21.99 12.56
N ASP A 248 3.77 20.98 13.35
CA ASP A 248 3.26 19.62 13.17
C ASP A 248 1.74 19.64 13.22
N GLY A 249 1.10 18.81 12.39
CA GLY A 249 -0.35 18.59 12.49
C GLY A 249 -0.75 18.19 13.91
N ILE A 250 -1.92 18.62 14.36
CA ILE A 250 -2.36 18.45 15.76
C ILE A 250 -2.32 16.99 16.25
N GLY A 251 -2.64 16.01 15.39
CA GLY A 251 -2.55 14.60 15.75
C GLY A 251 -1.12 14.16 16.07
N ILE A 252 -0.13 14.63 15.29
CA ILE A 252 1.30 14.40 15.54
C ILE A 252 1.73 15.11 16.82
N THR A 253 1.26 16.34 17.03
CA THR A 253 1.52 17.10 18.26
C THR A 253 1.01 16.36 19.49
N ALA A 254 -0.20 15.79 19.43
CA ALA A 254 -0.76 14.97 20.49
C ALA A 254 0.08 13.72 20.75
N GLN A 255 0.46 12.98 19.69
CA GLN A 255 1.29 11.79 19.83
C GLN A 255 2.64 12.10 20.50
N LYS A 256 3.32 13.18 20.07
CA LYS A 256 4.61 13.60 20.65
C LYS A 256 4.47 13.94 22.13
N LYS A 257 3.46 14.73 22.51
CA LYS A 257 3.22 15.13 23.90
C LYS A 257 2.87 13.95 24.80
N PHE A 258 1.98 13.08 24.35
CA PHE A 258 1.64 11.86 25.11
C PHE A 258 2.82 10.88 25.16
N GLY A 259 3.67 10.86 24.13
CA GLY A 259 4.93 10.10 24.11
C GLY A 259 5.86 10.58 25.21
N GLU A 260 6.13 11.88 25.27
CA GLU A 260 6.99 12.48 26.30
C GLU A 260 6.45 12.25 27.73
N LEU A 261 5.14 12.39 27.93
CA LEU A 261 4.51 12.09 29.23
C LEU A 261 4.65 10.61 29.61
N SER A 262 4.58 9.72 28.62
CA SER A 262 4.68 8.27 28.81
C SER A 262 6.11 7.84 29.12
N GLU A 263 7.09 8.32 28.34
CA GLU A 263 8.52 8.03 28.53
C GLU A 263 9.01 8.46 29.91
N ASN A 264 8.54 9.62 30.37
CA ASN A 264 8.93 10.17 31.67
C ASN A 264 7.97 9.78 32.82
N ASN A 265 6.91 9.01 32.51
CA ASN A 265 5.88 8.58 33.46
C ASN A 265 5.32 9.72 34.34
N ILE A 266 5.00 10.87 33.73
CA ILE A 266 4.65 12.11 34.43
C ILE A 266 3.21 12.10 34.99
N LEU A 267 2.30 11.38 34.34
CA LEU A 267 0.88 11.43 34.70
C LEU A 267 0.56 10.62 35.97
N SER A 268 -0.17 11.25 36.89
CA SER A 268 -0.72 10.57 38.07
C SER A 268 -1.79 9.54 37.67
N SER A 269 -1.99 8.51 38.50
CA SER A 269 -3.06 7.52 38.29
C SER A 269 -4.44 8.17 38.13
N THR A 270 -4.74 9.20 38.92
CA THR A 270 -6.00 9.95 38.83
C THR A 270 -6.16 10.66 37.48
N GLU A 271 -5.10 11.26 36.94
CA GLU A 271 -5.21 11.91 35.64
C GLU A 271 -5.35 10.88 34.50
N ILE A 272 -4.68 9.74 34.60
CA ILE A 272 -4.84 8.65 33.63
C ILE A 272 -6.29 8.13 33.64
N GLU A 273 -6.89 7.96 34.82
CA GLU A 273 -8.31 7.60 34.96
C GLU A 273 -9.23 8.66 34.34
N ASN A 274 -8.95 9.95 34.59
CA ASN A 274 -9.69 11.05 33.97
C ASN A 274 -9.61 11.00 32.42
N LEU A 275 -8.42 10.75 31.86
CA LEU A 275 -8.24 10.65 30.40
C LEU A 275 -8.91 9.42 29.79
N CYS A 276 -9.18 8.38 30.59
CA CYS A 276 -9.97 7.23 30.20
C CYS A 276 -11.49 7.51 30.26
N ASP A 277 -11.91 8.63 30.86
CA ASP A 277 -13.31 9.06 30.90
C ASP A 277 -13.65 9.95 29.69
N LYS A 278 -14.75 9.58 29.01
CA LYS A 278 -15.25 10.30 27.83
C LYS A 278 -15.70 11.73 28.17
N LYS A 279 -16.37 11.94 29.32
CA LYS A 279 -16.91 13.26 29.67
C LYS A 279 -15.80 14.23 30.02
N TYR A 280 -14.78 13.76 30.75
CA TYR A 280 -13.57 14.52 31.03
C TYR A 280 -12.83 14.89 29.73
N SER A 281 -12.60 13.90 28.85
CA SER A 281 -11.91 14.13 27.57
C SER A 281 -12.67 15.13 26.68
N LYS A 282 -14.01 15.05 26.66
CA LYS A 282 -14.84 16.04 25.96
C LYS A 282 -14.75 17.44 26.59
N LYS A 283 -14.75 17.52 27.92
CA LYS A 283 -14.70 18.81 28.63
C LYS A 283 -13.34 19.51 28.50
N ILE A 284 -12.25 18.75 28.55
CA ILE A 284 -10.90 19.28 28.68
C ILE A 284 -10.19 19.41 27.33
N LEU A 285 -10.41 18.45 26.42
CA LEU A 285 -9.72 18.35 25.13
C LEU A 285 -10.67 18.51 23.93
N ASP A 286 -11.98 18.62 24.15
CA ASP A 286 -13.03 18.61 23.11
C ASP A 286 -13.00 17.35 22.22
N LEU A 287 -12.64 16.20 22.80
CA LEU A 287 -12.67 14.90 22.12
C LEU A 287 -14.03 14.22 22.30
N ASN A 288 -14.54 13.58 21.25
CA ASN A 288 -15.80 12.81 21.32
C ASN A 288 -15.62 11.41 21.94
N TYR A 289 -14.38 11.04 22.24
CA TYR A 289 -13.95 9.76 22.78
C TYR A 289 -12.99 10.00 23.97
N PRO A 290 -12.82 9.02 24.88
CA PRO A 290 -11.71 9.02 25.83
C PRO A 290 -10.37 9.32 25.14
N ALA A 291 -9.55 10.17 25.75
CA ALA A 291 -8.23 10.48 25.22
C ALA A 291 -7.32 9.25 25.27
N LEU A 292 -7.42 8.47 26.35
CA LEU A 292 -6.71 7.20 26.53
C LEU A 292 -7.69 6.05 26.70
N VAL A 293 -7.28 4.86 26.25
CA VAL A 293 -7.97 3.61 26.55
C VAL A 293 -6.97 2.56 26.96
N LYS A 294 -7.28 1.83 28.03
CA LYS A 294 -6.43 0.76 28.52
C LYS A 294 -6.32 -0.34 27.46
N TYR A 295 -5.11 -0.72 27.11
CA TYR A 295 -4.83 -1.78 26.16
C TYR A 295 -4.81 -3.12 26.89
N ASN A 296 -5.87 -3.92 26.66
CA ASN A 296 -5.96 -5.31 27.10
C ASN A 296 -6.08 -6.16 25.83
N ASN A 297 -5.17 -7.13 25.65
CA ASN A 297 -5.01 -7.95 24.44
C ASN A 297 -6.28 -8.60 23.89
N ASP A 298 -7.41 -8.62 24.62
CA ASP A 298 -8.64 -9.25 24.15
C ASP A 298 -9.89 -8.36 24.06
N LYS A 299 -10.01 -7.20 24.72
CA LYS A 299 -11.27 -6.40 24.71
C LYS A 299 -11.08 -4.94 25.16
N SER A 300 -10.23 -4.13 24.51
CA SER A 300 -10.29 -2.69 24.77
C SER A 300 -11.53 -2.07 24.09
N VAL A 301 -12.13 -1.05 24.72
CA VAL A 301 -13.21 -0.20 24.14
C VAL A 301 -12.79 0.50 22.83
N ALA A 302 -11.52 0.36 22.42
CA ALA A 302 -10.98 0.83 21.17
C ALA A 302 -11.41 -0.01 19.95
N TYR A 303 -11.90 -1.24 20.18
CA TYR A 303 -12.32 -2.15 19.12
C TYR A 303 -13.84 -2.12 18.94
N VAL A 304 -14.29 -1.84 17.71
CA VAL A 304 -15.69 -2.00 17.29
C VAL A 304 -15.71 -2.98 16.13
N ASN A 305 -16.36 -4.14 16.30
CA ASN A 305 -16.35 -5.26 15.34
C ASN A 305 -14.91 -5.74 14.99
N ASP A 306 -14.07 -5.96 16.01
CA ASP A 306 -12.68 -6.40 15.89
C ASP A 306 -11.75 -5.46 15.09
N CYS A 307 -12.21 -4.24 14.78
CA CYS A 307 -11.41 -3.18 14.17
C CYS A 307 -11.10 -2.08 15.20
N LEU A 308 -9.82 -1.69 15.30
CA LEU A 308 -9.42 -0.52 16.06
C LEU A 308 -10.03 0.72 15.42
N ARG A 309 -10.88 1.44 16.16
CA ARG A 309 -11.59 2.61 15.65
C ARG A 309 -11.39 3.80 16.59
N TYR A 310 -10.94 4.92 16.03
CA TYR A 310 -10.70 6.18 16.75
C TYR A 310 -9.49 6.21 17.68
N TYR A 311 -8.61 5.20 17.65
CA TYR A 311 -7.36 5.15 18.42
C TYR A 311 -6.19 4.74 17.53
N ILE A 312 -4.99 5.20 17.89
CA ILE A 312 -3.72 4.95 17.20
C ILE A 312 -3.14 3.62 17.67
N GLY A 313 -2.39 2.92 16.81
CA GLY A 313 -1.77 1.63 17.12
C GLY A 313 -0.54 1.69 18.06
N ASP A 314 -0.01 2.89 18.33
CA ASP A 314 1.13 3.09 19.22
C ASP A 314 0.73 2.84 20.69
N ILE A 315 1.63 2.20 21.43
CA ILE A 315 1.40 1.84 22.83
C ILE A 315 2.12 2.84 23.73
N TYR A 316 1.34 3.53 24.56
CA TYR A 316 1.84 4.40 25.62
C TYR A 316 1.83 3.64 26.95
N ILE A 317 2.92 3.73 27.70
CA ILE A 317 3.07 3.10 29.01
C ILE A 317 2.96 4.17 30.09
N PHE A 318 1.97 4.03 30.97
CA PHE A 318 1.82 4.86 32.17
C PHE A 318 1.65 3.97 33.39
N ASN A 319 2.43 4.21 34.44
CA ASN A 319 2.43 3.42 35.68
C ASN A 319 2.48 1.89 35.44
N GLY A 320 3.28 1.47 34.46
CA GLY A 320 3.46 0.07 34.07
C GLY A 320 2.27 -0.56 33.32
N GLN A 321 1.24 0.22 32.97
CA GLN A 321 0.08 -0.23 32.22
C GLN A 321 0.11 0.34 30.79
N LYS A 322 -0.40 -0.44 29.83
CA LYS A 322 -0.42 -0.09 28.41
C LYS A 322 -1.71 0.63 28.03
N TYR A 323 -1.61 1.67 27.22
CA TYR A 323 -2.72 2.49 26.75
C TYR A 323 -2.58 2.82 25.27
N LEU A 324 -3.71 3.06 24.60
CA LEU A 324 -3.77 3.63 23.25
C LEU A 324 -4.30 5.06 23.32
N LEU A 325 -3.81 5.92 22.42
CA LEU A 325 -4.22 7.32 22.29
C LEU A 325 -5.32 7.47 21.24
N CYS A 326 -6.30 8.34 21.51
CA CYS A 326 -7.33 8.70 20.53
C CYS A 326 -6.70 9.32 19.27
N ASN A 327 -7.25 9.00 18.09
CA ASN A 327 -6.82 9.53 16.79
C ASN A 327 -7.72 10.68 16.29
N ASP A 328 -8.81 11.01 17.00
CA ASP A 328 -9.84 11.97 16.56
C ASP A 328 -9.48 13.43 16.89
N TRP A 329 -8.27 13.85 16.51
CA TRP A 329 -7.75 15.20 16.76
C TRP A 329 -7.99 16.13 15.57
N TYR A 330 -8.53 17.31 15.84
CA TYR A 330 -8.76 18.37 14.86
C TYR A 330 -8.05 19.66 15.27
N GLU A 331 -7.75 20.54 14.32
CA GLU A 331 -6.92 21.72 14.57
C GLU A 331 -7.48 22.62 15.69
N LYS A 332 -8.81 22.69 15.83
CA LYS A 332 -9.50 23.37 16.94
C LYS A 332 -9.10 22.87 18.34
N ASN A 333 -8.58 21.65 18.46
CA ASN A 333 -8.16 21.05 19.72
C ASN A 333 -6.77 21.52 20.16
N ARG A 334 -5.99 22.20 19.29
CA ARG A 334 -4.58 22.56 19.58
C ARG A 334 -4.41 23.35 20.86
N ASN A 335 -5.12 24.45 21.01
CA ASN A 335 -5.01 25.29 22.20
C ASN A 335 -5.42 24.54 23.48
N LEU A 336 -6.42 23.66 23.40
CA LEU A 336 -6.86 22.85 24.54
C LEU A 336 -5.80 21.84 24.95
N LEU A 337 -5.20 21.14 23.97
CA LEU A 337 -4.10 20.21 24.20
C LEU A 337 -2.88 20.91 24.79
N GLU A 338 -2.47 22.05 24.23
CA GLU A 338 -1.34 22.84 24.74
C GLU A 338 -1.56 23.28 26.18
N ASN A 339 -2.72 23.87 26.47
CA ASN A 339 -3.08 24.31 27.81
C ASN A 339 -3.13 23.16 28.81
N TRP A 340 -3.71 22.02 28.41
CA TRP A 340 -3.77 20.82 29.23
C TRP A 340 -2.37 20.28 29.55
N TYR A 341 -1.53 20.18 28.52
CA TYR A 341 -0.18 19.61 28.59
C TYR A 341 0.79 20.48 29.40
N ASN A 342 0.69 21.81 29.28
CA ASN A 342 1.52 22.74 30.04
C ASN A 342 1.32 22.66 31.57
N ARG A 343 0.31 21.94 32.06
CA ARG A 343 0.13 21.64 33.50
C ARG A 343 1.11 20.60 34.04
N TYR A 344 1.82 19.90 33.15
CA TYR A 344 2.71 18.78 33.45
C TYR A 344 4.15 19.02 32.97
N LYS A 345 4.46 20.27 32.61
CA LYS A 345 5.83 20.73 32.34
C LYS A 345 6.51 21.22 33.60
#